data_AF-A0A1M7HMU8-F1
#
_entry.id   AF-A0A1M7HMU8-F1
#
_cell.length_a   1.000
_cell.length_b   1.000
_cell.length_c   1.000
_cell.angle_alpha   90.00
_cell.angle_beta   90.00
_cell.angle_gamma   90.00
#
_symmetry.space_group_name_H-M   'P 1'
#
loop_
_entity.id
_entity.type
_entity.pdbx_description
1 polymer ?
#
loop_
_entity_poly.entity_id
_entity_poly.type
_entity_poly.pdbx_seq_one_letter_code
_entity_poly.pdbx_strand_id
1 'polypeptide(L)'
;MNTPLLEQWRAGWEPALATWSRFTRLRDARLCQTSMEAAQEGLSGSFAVIRLVDQSVVVDLESVEQLGLQDYAVEILAHEIGHHVLAPASAADQFRLLARLRRSLPTLEAHAPLVANLYTDLYINDRLQRQAGLRMDDIYRRLEGHRKKPASSKIWLLYMRIYEQLWKLPKGDLGGGAATEAMDTDAWLGARLIRVYAKDWMDGTTRFATLLLPYLVEGQETSAEFQRMFDTRDAAEGCEPSGGQQIEPGELEEPIHPVHDRRISGLDETPPAEKPADQQTGQTREPYEYGEILKASGVKLSEEEIAIRYYRERALPHLISFP
;
A
#
# COMPACT_ATOMS: atom_id res chain seq x y z
N MET A 1 23.18 -14.25 20.89
CA MET A 1 23.28 -13.06 20.03
C MET A 1 23.55 -13.54 18.62
N ASN A 2 22.58 -13.44 17.71
CA ASN A 2 22.72 -13.86 16.31
C ASN A 2 23.44 -12.78 15.50
N THR A 3 24.71 -12.53 15.83
CA THR A 3 25.60 -11.63 15.09
C THR A 3 25.67 -11.93 13.58
N PRO A 4 25.68 -13.21 13.13
CA PRO A 4 25.72 -13.53 11.70
C PRO A 4 24.51 -13.02 10.91
N LEU A 5 23.30 -13.12 11.46
CA LEU A 5 22.08 -12.66 10.81
C LEU A 5 22.06 -11.14 10.67
N LEU A 6 22.44 -10.43 11.74
CA LEU A 6 22.53 -8.98 11.73
C LEU A 6 23.49 -8.49 10.65
N GLU A 7 24.66 -9.12 10.52
CA GLU A 7 25.64 -8.78 9.48
C GLU A 7 25.12 -9.06 8.07
N GLN A 8 24.45 -10.20 7.87
CA GLN A 8 23.81 -10.55 6.60
C GLN A 8 22.76 -9.51 6.18
N TRP A 9 21.90 -9.07 7.11
CA TRP A 9 20.86 -8.08 6.84
C TRP A 9 21.43 -6.68 6.59
N ARG A 10 22.48 -6.28 7.32
CA ARG A 10 23.22 -5.04 7.02
C ARG A 10 23.84 -5.08 5.62
N ALA A 11 24.42 -6.22 5.23
CA ALA A 11 25.00 -6.39 3.90
C ALA A 11 23.94 -6.36 2.78
N GLY A 12 22.69 -6.68 3.08
CA GLY A 12 21.56 -6.63 2.13
C GLY A 12 21.06 -5.21 1.80
N TRP A 13 21.41 -4.20 2.60
CA TRP A 13 20.89 -2.83 2.46
C TRP A 13 21.30 -2.14 1.16
N GLU A 14 22.60 -2.12 0.85
CA GLU A 14 23.13 -1.50 -0.37
C GLU A 14 22.59 -2.16 -1.65
N PRO A 15 22.57 -3.50 -1.77
CA PRO A 15 21.89 -4.18 -2.88
C PRO A 15 20.41 -3.79 -2.98
N ALA A 16 19.68 -3.72 -1.85
CA ALA A 16 18.26 -3.36 -1.83
C ALA A 16 18.01 -1.94 -2.38
N LEU A 17 18.81 -0.95 -1.97
CA LEU A 17 18.75 0.42 -2.52
C LEU A 17 19.02 0.44 -4.02
N ALA A 18 20.03 -0.31 -4.47
CA ALA A 18 20.45 -0.37 -5.86
C ALA A 18 19.36 -0.96 -6.79
N THR A 19 18.42 -1.76 -6.29
CA THR A 19 17.29 -2.28 -7.07
C THR A 19 16.36 -1.18 -7.59
N TRP A 20 16.28 -0.06 -6.87
CA TRP A 20 15.41 1.06 -7.22
C TRP A 20 16.12 2.09 -8.09
N SER A 21 17.31 2.51 -7.65
CA SER A 21 18.19 3.41 -8.39
C SER A 21 19.56 3.48 -7.70
N ARG A 22 20.64 3.63 -8.48
CA ARG A 22 21.99 3.91 -7.95
C ARG A 22 22.09 5.19 -7.13
N PHE A 23 21.11 6.08 -7.25
CA PHE A 23 21.06 7.38 -6.57
C PHE A 23 20.10 7.39 -5.37
N THR A 24 19.38 6.30 -5.10
CA THR A 24 18.52 6.23 -3.91
C THR A 24 19.42 6.33 -2.67
N ARG A 25 19.04 7.20 -1.74
CA ARG A 25 19.73 7.40 -0.47
C ARG A 25 18.67 7.46 0.62
N LEU A 26 18.73 6.50 1.54
CA LEU A 26 17.89 6.42 2.72
C LEU A 26 18.77 6.12 3.93
N ARG A 27 18.26 6.38 5.12
CA ARG A 27 18.95 6.00 6.36
C ARG A 27 18.96 4.48 6.49
N ASP A 28 20.02 3.94 7.07
CA ASP A 28 20.14 2.51 7.31
C ASP A 28 18.92 1.97 8.05
N ALA A 29 18.50 0.76 7.66
CA ALA A 29 17.44 0.05 8.35
C ALA A 29 17.81 -0.18 9.82
N ARG A 30 16.83 0.05 10.70
CA ARG A 30 16.91 -0.27 12.11
C ARG A 30 16.59 -1.74 12.30
N LEU A 31 17.65 -2.54 12.44
CA LEU A 31 17.55 -3.98 12.63
C LEU A 31 17.46 -4.30 14.13
N CYS A 32 16.27 -4.65 14.59
CA CYS A 32 15.98 -5.05 15.96
C CYS A 32 16.27 -6.53 16.13
N GLN A 33 17.03 -6.91 17.17
CA GLN A 33 17.41 -8.32 17.38
C GLN A 33 16.32 -9.13 18.07
N THR A 34 15.34 -8.46 18.68
CA THR A 34 14.21 -9.09 19.38
C THR A 34 12.92 -8.40 19.01
N SER A 35 11.81 -9.13 19.08
CA SER A 35 10.47 -8.58 18.86
C SER A 35 10.11 -7.50 19.88
N MET A 36 10.70 -7.56 21.08
CA MET A 36 10.53 -6.52 22.11
C MET A 36 11.18 -5.19 21.70
N GLU A 37 12.41 -5.22 21.17
CA GLU A 37 13.04 -4.01 20.60
C GLU A 37 12.23 -3.47 19.43
N ALA A 38 11.74 -4.35 18.55
CA ALA A 38 10.95 -3.94 17.41
C ALA A 38 9.63 -3.27 17.83
N ALA A 39 8.96 -3.82 18.85
CA ALA A 39 7.75 -3.23 19.43
C ALA A 39 7.99 -1.84 20.05
N GLN A 40 9.17 -1.60 20.64
CA GLN A 40 9.55 -0.27 21.12
C GLN A 40 9.75 0.74 19.99
N GLU A 41 10.09 0.28 18.78
CA GLU A 41 10.20 1.10 17.58
C GLU A 41 8.87 1.30 16.83
N GLY A 42 7.78 0.74 17.36
CA GLY A 42 6.43 0.84 16.78
C GLY A 42 6.04 -0.30 15.85
N LEU A 43 6.89 -1.34 15.70
CA LEU A 43 6.53 -2.53 14.94
C LEU A 43 5.53 -3.38 15.73
N SER A 44 4.32 -3.57 15.20
CA SER A 44 3.33 -4.46 15.81
C SER A 44 2.66 -5.35 14.77
N GLY A 45 2.71 -6.67 14.97
CA GLY A 45 2.02 -7.64 14.13
C GLY A 45 2.79 -8.12 12.89
N SER A 46 3.57 -7.26 12.23
CA SER A 46 4.44 -7.61 11.08
C SER A 46 5.92 -7.81 11.48
N PHE A 47 6.75 -8.24 10.53
CA PHE A 47 8.20 -8.44 10.73
C PHE A 47 9.06 -7.29 10.18
N ALA A 48 8.48 -6.41 9.37
CA ALA A 48 9.08 -5.17 8.90
C ALA A 48 8.03 -4.06 8.86
N VAL A 49 8.45 -2.81 9.03
CA VAL A 49 7.56 -1.65 8.86
C VAL A 49 8.37 -0.47 8.34
N ILE A 50 7.67 0.35 7.58
CA ILE A 50 8.13 1.63 7.10
C ILE A 50 7.56 2.77 7.94
N ARG A 51 8.40 3.77 8.22
CA ARG A 51 7.97 5.08 8.75
C ARG A 51 8.25 6.17 7.72
N LEU A 52 7.19 6.74 7.15
CA LEU A 52 7.27 7.84 6.16
C LEU A 52 7.82 9.14 6.77
N VAL A 53 7.65 9.35 8.08
CA VAL A 53 8.03 10.59 8.77
C VAL A 53 9.53 10.86 8.74
N ASP A 54 10.33 9.82 8.96
CA ASP A 54 11.80 9.91 9.06
C ASP A 54 12.50 9.04 8.02
N GLN A 55 11.72 8.46 7.11
CA GLN A 55 12.16 7.55 6.04
C GLN A 55 12.97 6.37 6.55
N SER A 56 12.59 5.84 7.72
CA SER A 56 13.26 4.70 8.34
C SER A 56 12.52 3.39 8.06
N VAL A 57 13.31 2.33 7.93
CA VAL A 57 12.86 0.94 7.84
C VAL A 57 13.19 0.26 9.16
N VAL A 58 12.23 -0.39 9.80
CA VAL A 58 12.44 -1.16 11.02
C VAL A 58 12.19 -2.63 10.72
N VAL A 59 13.08 -3.52 11.16
CA VAL A 59 12.98 -4.96 10.93
C VAL A 59 13.13 -5.72 12.24
N ASP A 60 12.23 -6.65 12.51
CA ASP A 60 12.35 -7.63 13.58
C ASP A 60 13.06 -8.90 13.09
N LEU A 61 14.34 -9.02 13.42
CA LEU A 61 15.15 -10.18 13.04
C LEU A 61 14.72 -11.47 13.75
N GLU A 62 14.13 -11.39 14.94
CA GLU A 62 13.62 -12.57 15.65
C GLU A 62 12.42 -13.15 14.89
N SER A 63 11.49 -12.30 14.44
CA SER A 63 10.36 -12.72 13.59
C SER A 63 10.82 -13.25 12.23
N VAL A 64 11.84 -12.63 11.63
CA VAL A 64 12.44 -13.10 10.35
C VAL A 64 12.94 -14.54 10.47
N GLU A 65 13.65 -14.90 11.55
CA GLU A 65 14.12 -16.27 11.77
C GLU A 65 12.96 -17.23 12.02
N GLN A 66 11.98 -16.82 12.81
CA GLN A 66 10.80 -17.65 13.11
C GLN A 66 9.96 -17.97 11.86
N LEU A 67 9.97 -17.08 10.86
CA LEU A 67 9.29 -17.25 9.57
C LEU A 67 10.19 -17.92 8.50
N GLY A 68 11.44 -18.25 8.84
CA GLY A 68 12.38 -18.86 7.91
C GLY A 68 12.76 -17.97 6.73
N LEU A 69 12.79 -16.64 6.95
CA LEU A 69 13.05 -15.60 5.94
C LEU A 69 14.47 -15.02 6.01
N GLN A 70 15.37 -15.62 6.78
CA GLN A 70 16.74 -15.11 6.98
C GLN A 70 17.50 -14.83 5.66
N ASP A 71 17.21 -15.60 4.61
CA ASP A 71 17.88 -15.53 3.30
C ASP A 71 17.24 -14.54 2.31
N TYR A 72 16.30 -13.71 2.76
CA TYR A 72 15.51 -12.79 1.92
C TYR A 72 15.70 -11.31 2.30
N ALA A 73 16.84 -10.96 2.88
CA ALA A 73 17.13 -9.60 3.32
C ALA A 73 16.99 -8.57 2.19
N VAL A 74 17.51 -8.86 0.98
CA VAL A 74 17.45 -7.90 -0.14
C VAL A 74 16.01 -7.69 -0.59
N GLU A 75 15.23 -8.75 -0.69
CA GLU A 75 13.84 -8.72 -1.13
C GLU A 75 12.95 -7.94 -0.15
N ILE A 76 13.08 -8.22 1.15
CA ILE A 76 12.29 -7.55 2.19
C ILE A 76 12.70 -6.07 2.30
N LEU A 77 14.01 -5.78 2.39
CA LEU A 77 14.47 -4.39 2.47
C LEU A 77 14.11 -3.59 1.20
N ALA A 78 14.19 -4.20 0.02
CA ALA A 78 13.80 -3.54 -1.22
C ALA A 78 12.29 -3.26 -1.25
N HIS A 79 11.46 -4.14 -0.68
CA HIS A 79 10.02 -3.89 -0.53
C HIS A 79 9.76 -2.63 0.30
N GLU A 80 10.35 -2.55 1.50
CA GLU A 80 10.18 -1.39 2.38
C GLU A 80 10.67 -0.09 1.74
N ILE A 81 11.82 -0.14 1.04
CA ILE A 81 12.33 1.00 0.27
C ILE A 81 11.33 1.40 -0.83
N GLY A 82 10.64 0.44 -1.43
CA GLY A 82 9.61 0.66 -2.46
C GLY A 82 8.50 1.59 -2.00
N HIS A 83 8.12 1.54 -0.73
CA HIS A 83 7.12 2.45 -0.18
C HIS A 83 7.62 3.90 -0.05
N HIS A 84 8.94 4.13 0.00
CA HIS A 84 9.54 5.47 -0.05
C HIS A 84 9.76 6.02 -1.45
N VAL A 85 9.85 5.17 -2.48
CA VAL A 85 10.29 5.59 -3.81
C VAL A 85 9.29 5.35 -4.93
N LEU A 86 8.32 4.46 -4.73
CA LEU A 86 7.33 4.09 -5.75
C LEU A 86 5.90 4.43 -5.32
N ALA A 87 5.41 3.80 -4.26
CA ALA A 87 4.01 3.95 -3.84
C ALA A 87 3.85 3.64 -2.33
N PRO A 88 3.38 4.58 -1.50
CA PRO A 88 2.95 5.93 -1.85
C PRO A 88 4.10 6.92 -2.12
N ALA A 89 5.34 6.59 -1.77
CA ALA A 89 6.53 7.45 -1.82
C ALA A 89 6.54 8.64 -0.85
N SER A 90 5.38 9.27 -0.59
CA SER A 90 5.27 10.40 0.32
C SER A 90 4.01 10.34 1.19
N ALA A 91 4.02 11.05 2.32
CA ALA A 91 2.83 11.20 3.16
C ALA A 91 1.69 11.95 2.43
N ALA A 92 2.04 12.87 1.52
CA ALA A 92 1.04 13.59 0.73
C ALA A 92 0.34 12.65 -0.27
N ASP A 93 1.10 11.76 -0.92
CA ASP A 93 0.52 10.77 -1.83
C ASP A 93 -0.25 9.69 -1.08
N GLN A 94 0.18 9.31 0.13
CA GLN A 94 -0.60 8.45 1.02
C GLN A 94 -1.95 9.10 1.37
N PHE A 95 -1.95 10.39 1.68
CA PHE A 95 -3.17 11.15 1.95
C PHE A 95 -4.10 11.15 0.72
N ARG A 96 -3.57 11.45 -0.46
CA ARG A 96 -4.32 11.45 -1.74
C ARG A 96 -4.91 10.09 -2.05
N LEU A 97 -4.12 9.03 -1.89
CA LEU A 97 -4.54 7.64 -2.06
C LEU A 97 -5.74 7.33 -1.17
N LEU A 98 -5.64 7.63 0.14
CA LEU A 98 -6.72 7.42 1.09
C LEU A 98 -7.97 8.25 0.76
N ALA A 99 -7.80 9.50 0.33
CA ALA A 99 -8.93 10.35 -0.06
C ALA A 99 -9.72 9.76 -1.25
N ARG A 100 -9.02 9.27 -2.29
CA ARG A 100 -9.63 8.58 -3.44
C ARG A 100 -10.31 7.26 -3.03
N LEU A 101 -9.67 6.48 -2.16
CA LEU A 101 -10.20 5.20 -1.69
C LEU A 101 -11.46 5.37 -0.85
N ARG A 102 -11.49 6.32 0.07
CA ARG A 102 -12.68 6.56 0.91
C ARG A 102 -13.91 6.91 0.07
N ARG A 103 -13.76 7.69 -1.00
CA ARG A 103 -14.84 7.97 -1.96
C ARG A 103 -15.32 6.73 -2.73
N SER A 104 -14.44 5.75 -2.91
CA SER A 104 -14.71 4.50 -3.63
C SER A 104 -15.21 3.36 -2.73
N LEU A 105 -15.29 3.59 -1.41
CA LEU A 105 -15.68 2.61 -0.41
C LEU A 105 -16.88 3.14 0.41
N PRO A 106 -18.04 3.38 -0.22
CA PRO A 106 -19.19 3.92 0.48
C PRO A 106 -19.59 3.00 1.64
N THR A 107 -19.75 3.55 2.84
CA THR A 107 -20.05 2.82 4.10
C THR A 107 -18.95 1.88 4.61
N LEU A 108 -17.82 1.79 3.89
CA LEU A 108 -16.68 0.93 4.17
C LEU A 108 -15.37 1.73 4.22
N GLU A 109 -15.45 3.04 4.48
CA GLU A 109 -14.32 3.97 4.47
C GLU A 109 -13.24 3.57 5.49
N ALA A 110 -13.63 2.88 6.56
CA ALA A 110 -12.73 2.32 7.56
C ALA A 110 -11.73 1.30 6.99
N HIS A 111 -12.04 0.67 5.85
CA HIS A 111 -11.15 -0.27 5.16
C HIS A 111 -10.16 0.41 4.20
N ALA A 112 -10.25 1.72 3.99
CA ALA A 112 -9.36 2.44 3.08
C ALA A 112 -7.85 2.20 3.36
N PRO A 113 -7.36 2.16 4.62
CA PRO A 113 -5.96 1.86 4.89
C PRO A 113 -5.53 0.45 4.47
N LEU A 114 -6.40 -0.55 4.67
CA LEU A 114 -6.16 -1.92 4.23
C LEU A 114 -6.08 -1.99 2.70
N VAL A 115 -7.04 -1.37 2.01
CA VAL A 115 -7.06 -1.35 0.55
C VAL A 115 -5.84 -0.60 -0.01
N ALA A 116 -5.45 0.51 0.61
CA ALA A 116 -4.25 1.27 0.24
C ALA A 116 -2.99 0.41 0.30
N ASN A 117 -2.78 -0.29 1.42
CA ASN A 117 -1.64 -1.16 1.61
C ASN A 117 -1.58 -2.28 0.57
N LEU A 118 -2.66 -3.07 0.42
CA LEU A 118 -2.72 -4.13 -0.60
C LEU A 118 -2.44 -3.59 -2.01
N TYR A 119 -2.95 -2.39 -2.31
CA TYR A 119 -2.77 -1.78 -3.62
C TYR A 119 -1.33 -1.39 -3.89
N THR A 120 -0.67 -0.71 -2.94
CA THR A 120 0.72 -0.27 -3.08
C THR A 120 1.68 -1.44 -3.17
N ASP A 121 1.44 -2.48 -2.37
CA ASP A 121 2.27 -3.67 -2.33
C ASP A 121 2.27 -4.40 -3.67
N LEU A 122 1.12 -4.48 -4.37
CA LEU A 122 1.04 -5.11 -5.69
C LEU A 122 2.01 -4.46 -6.70
N TYR A 123 2.13 -3.14 -6.70
CA TYR A 123 3.06 -2.44 -7.59
C TYR A 123 4.52 -2.66 -7.20
N ILE A 124 4.82 -2.57 -5.91
CA ILE A 124 6.17 -2.78 -5.38
C ILE A 124 6.62 -4.20 -5.70
N ASN A 125 5.83 -5.19 -5.30
CA ASN A 125 6.15 -6.60 -5.47
C ASN A 125 6.19 -7.02 -6.93
N ASP A 126 5.28 -6.54 -7.80
CA ASP A 126 5.36 -6.84 -9.23
C ASP A 126 6.62 -6.27 -9.86
N ARG A 127 7.02 -5.05 -9.49
CA ARG A 127 8.26 -4.44 -9.98
C ARG A 127 9.48 -5.22 -9.48
N LEU A 128 9.56 -5.55 -8.19
CA LEU A 128 10.68 -6.28 -7.62
C LEU A 128 10.83 -7.67 -8.24
N GLN A 129 9.74 -8.41 -8.39
CA GLN A 129 9.74 -9.72 -9.04
C GLN A 129 10.18 -9.63 -10.51
N ARG A 130 9.54 -8.74 -11.29
CA ARG A 130 9.65 -8.79 -12.75
C ARG A 130 10.76 -7.95 -13.34
N GLN A 131 11.12 -6.84 -12.69
CA GLN A 131 12.13 -5.91 -13.21
C GLN A 131 13.47 -6.07 -12.49
N ALA A 132 13.44 -6.29 -11.16
CA ALA A 132 14.66 -6.50 -10.39
C ALA A 132 15.07 -7.98 -10.29
N GLY A 133 14.19 -8.92 -10.66
CA GLY A 133 14.48 -10.37 -10.61
C GLY A 133 14.59 -10.92 -9.20
N LEU A 134 13.98 -10.24 -8.23
CA LEU A 134 13.93 -10.67 -6.83
C LEU A 134 12.92 -11.80 -6.65
N ARG A 135 13.10 -12.60 -5.60
CA ARG A 135 12.31 -13.81 -5.32
C ARG A 135 11.12 -13.51 -4.40
N MET A 136 10.24 -12.60 -4.82
CA MET A 136 9.05 -12.23 -4.03
C MET A 136 8.08 -13.39 -3.92
N ASP A 137 7.92 -14.18 -4.98
CA ASP A 137 7.11 -15.39 -4.98
C ASP A 137 7.54 -16.42 -3.93
N ASP A 138 8.85 -16.61 -3.75
CA ASP A 138 9.39 -17.50 -2.72
C ASP A 138 9.03 -17.06 -1.29
N ILE A 139 9.01 -15.75 -1.02
CA ILE A 139 8.60 -15.22 0.29
C ILE A 139 7.16 -15.61 0.56
N TYR A 140 6.27 -15.38 -0.40
CA TYR A 140 4.85 -15.75 -0.25
C TYR A 140 4.66 -17.27 -0.11
N ARG A 141 5.41 -18.10 -0.84
CA ARG A 141 5.40 -19.57 -0.64
C ARG A 141 5.82 -19.96 0.77
N ARG A 142 6.85 -19.33 1.32
CA ARG A 142 7.31 -19.60 2.70
C ARG A 142 6.26 -19.20 3.73
N LEU A 143 5.66 -18.03 3.56
CA LEU A 143 4.60 -17.54 4.43
C LEU A 143 3.37 -18.44 4.37
N GLU A 144 3.01 -18.93 3.19
CA GLU A 144 1.96 -19.94 3.02
C GLU A 144 2.30 -21.23 3.76
N GLY A 145 3.53 -21.72 3.62
CA GLY A 145 4.01 -22.93 4.31
C GLY A 145 4.01 -22.82 5.84
N HIS A 146 4.16 -21.61 6.39
CA HIS A 146 4.07 -21.36 7.84
C HIS A 146 2.63 -21.23 8.33
N ARG A 147 1.63 -21.21 7.43
CA ARG A 147 0.23 -21.06 7.82
C ARG A 147 -0.31 -22.38 8.38
N LYS A 148 -0.79 -22.33 9.62
CA LYS A 148 -1.36 -23.50 10.32
C LYS A 148 -2.76 -23.89 9.82
N LYS A 149 -3.46 -22.96 9.17
CA LYS A 149 -4.81 -23.14 8.62
C LYS A 149 -4.86 -22.50 7.24
N PRO A 150 -5.66 -23.03 6.30
CA PRO A 150 -5.92 -22.34 5.03
C PRO A 150 -6.44 -20.93 5.28
N ALA A 151 -6.16 -20.00 4.37
CA ALA A 151 -6.72 -18.66 4.45
C ALA A 151 -8.26 -18.73 4.47
N SER A 152 -8.87 -18.08 5.45
CA SER A 152 -10.33 -17.99 5.54
C SER A 152 -10.86 -16.73 4.85
N SER A 153 -10.03 -15.69 4.75
CA SER A 153 -10.37 -14.45 4.07
C SER A 153 -10.45 -14.59 2.54
N LYS A 154 -11.62 -14.23 1.97
CA LYS A 154 -11.80 -14.14 0.52
C LYS A 154 -10.95 -13.04 -0.11
N ILE A 155 -10.74 -11.92 0.60
CA ILE A 155 -9.86 -10.83 0.14
C ILE A 155 -8.43 -11.35 0.02
N TRP A 156 -7.94 -12.09 1.02
CA TRP A 156 -6.59 -12.65 0.97
C TRP A 156 -6.45 -13.68 -0.17
N LEU A 157 -7.45 -14.53 -0.35
CA LEU A 157 -7.50 -15.51 -1.43
C LEU A 157 -7.47 -14.84 -2.82
N LEU A 158 -8.26 -13.77 -3.02
CA LEU A 158 -8.23 -12.96 -4.24
C LEU A 158 -6.85 -12.30 -4.42
N TYR A 159 -6.30 -11.73 -3.36
CA TYR A 159 -5.01 -11.04 -3.37
C TYR A 159 -3.85 -11.96 -3.79
N MET A 160 -3.77 -13.16 -3.21
CA MET A 160 -2.80 -14.17 -3.63
C MET A 160 -3.04 -14.62 -5.07
N ARG A 161 -4.31 -14.73 -5.49
CA ARG A 161 -4.63 -15.09 -6.88
C ARG A 161 -4.22 -14.00 -7.87
N ILE A 162 -4.29 -12.72 -7.50
CA ILE A 162 -3.76 -11.60 -8.32
C ILE A 162 -2.25 -11.76 -8.52
N TYR A 163 -1.48 -12.06 -7.48
CA TYR A 163 -0.03 -12.32 -7.63
C TYR A 163 0.26 -13.49 -8.54
N GLU A 164 -0.46 -14.61 -8.38
CA GLU A 164 -0.29 -15.77 -9.26
C GLU A 164 -0.56 -15.40 -10.74
N GLN A 165 -1.55 -14.54 -11.02
CA GLN A 165 -1.80 -14.02 -12.37
C GLN A 165 -0.71 -13.03 -12.86
N LEU A 166 -0.23 -12.15 -11.98
CA LEU A 166 0.84 -11.19 -12.28
C LEU A 166 2.15 -11.90 -12.65
N TRP A 167 2.49 -12.96 -11.92
CA TRP A 167 3.74 -13.70 -12.09
C TRP A 167 3.60 -14.97 -12.93
N LYS A 168 2.41 -15.21 -13.50
CA LYS A 168 2.08 -16.38 -14.33
C LYS A 168 2.35 -17.71 -13.62
N LEU A 169 2.06 -17.76 -12.33
CA LEU A 169 2.19 -18.96 -11.50
C LEU A 169 0.93 -19.84 -11.61
N PRO A 170 1.08 -21.17 -11.38
CA PRO A 170 -0.06 -22.06 -11.27
C PRO A 170 -1.04 -21.62 -10.19
N LYS A 171 -2.32 -21.97 -10.36
CA LYS A 171 -3.35 -21.70 -9.35
C LYS A 171 -3.03 -22.41 -8.04
N GLY A 172 -2.98 -21.64 -6.95
CA GLY A 172 -2.69 -22.13 -5.62
C GLY A 172 -1.23 -22.21 -5.24
N ASP A 173 -0.31 -21.81 -6.13
CA ASP A 173 1.13 -21.77 -5.84
C ASP A 173 1.47 -20.84 -4.66
N LEU A 174 0.70 -19.77 -4.46
CA LEU A 174 0.84 -18.80 -3.37
C LEU A 174 -0.32 -18.87 -2.36
N GLY A 175 -1.13 -19.94 -2.41
CA GLY A 175 -2.32 -20.07 -1.57
C GLY A 175 -3.62 -19.59 -2.22
N GLY A 176 -3.61 -19.20 -3.50
CA GLY A 176 -4.79 -18.82 -4.30
C GLY A 176 -5.70 -19.99 -4.73
N GLY A 177 -5.48 -21.20 -4.21
CA GLY A 177 -6.00 -22.44 -4.78
C GLY A 177 -7.52 -22.62 -4.63
N ALA A 178 -8.09 -22.06 -3.56
CA ALA A 178 -9.53 -22.13 -3.28
C ALA A 178 -10.36 -21.09 -4.06
N ALA A 179 -9.75 -20.26 -4.91
CA ALA A 179 -10.46 -19.22 -5.65
C ALA A 179 -11.55 -19.84 -6.56
N THR A 180 -12.73 -19.24 -6.58
CA THR A 180 -13.81 -19.61 -7.51
C THR A 180 -13.51 -19.11 -8.92
N GLU A 181 -14.29 -19.53 -9.93
CA GLU A 181 -14.15 -19.01 -11.30
C GLU A 181 -14.41 -17.49 -11.38
N ALA A 182 -15.33 -16.98 -10.57
CA ALA A 182 -15.56 -15.54 -10.44
C ALA A 182 -14.32 -14.83 -9.88
N MET A 183 -13.73 -15.38 -8.80
CA MET A 183 -12.49 -14.84 -8.23
C MET A 183 -11.30 -14.96 -9.19
N ASP A 184 -11.23 -15.99 -10.03
CA ASP A 184 -10.20 -16.10 -11.07
C ASP A 184 -10.33 -14.97 -12.11
N THR A 185 -11.56 -14.59 -12.46
CA THR A 185 -11.84 -13.47 -13.36
C THR A 185 -11.46 -12.14 -12.71
N ASP A 186 -11.84 -11.94 -11.45
CA ASP A 186 -11.47 -10.73 -10.69
C ASP A 186 -9.96 -10.64 -10.47
N ALA A 187 -9.29 -11.75 -10.20
CA ALA A 187 -7.84 -11.80 -10.08
C ALA A 187 -7.13 -11.44 -11.39
N TRP A 188 -7.68 -11.89 -12.52
CA TRP A 188 -7.18 -11.50 -13.84
C TRP A 188 -7.38 -10.00 -14.10
N LEU A 189 -8.55 -9.44 -13.75
CA LEU A 189 -8.81 -8.01 -13.83
C LEU A 189 -7.84 -7.21 -12.94
N GLY A 190 -7.63 -7.65 -11.70
CA GLY A 190 -6.67 -7.04 -10.76
C GLY A 190 -5.25 -7.05 -11.31
N ALA A 191 -4.76 -8.20 -11.81
CA ALA A 191 -3.44 -8.30 -12.41
C ALA A 191 -3.29 -7.38 -13.64
N ARG A 192 -4.35 -7.23 -14.43
CA ARG A 192 -4.35 -6.36 -15.60
C ARG A 192 -4.40 -4.88 -15.22
N LEU A 193 -5.16 -4.52 -14.18
CA LEU A 193 -5.18 -3.18 -13.59
C LEU A 193 -3.77 -2.73 -13.22
N ILE A 194 -3.05 -3.52 -12.42
CA ILE A 194 -1.69 -3.20 -11.97
C ILE A 194 -0.74 -2.99 -13.16
N ARG A 195 -0.90 -3.77 -14.24
CA ARG A 195 -0.07 -3.61 -15.45
C ARG A 195 -0.45 -2.37 -16.27
N VAL A 196 -1.73 -2.08 -16.43
CA VAL A 196 -2.24 -0.96 -17.23
C VAL A 196 -1.90 0.37 -16.56
N TYR A 197 -2.03 0.44 -15.24
CA TYR A 197 -1.81 1.65 -14.45
C TYR A 197 -0.41 1.71 -13.82
N ALA A 198 0.55 0.89 -14.27
CA ALA A 198 1.91 0.83 -13.70
C ALA A 198 2.67 2.17 -13.68
N LYS A 199 2.37 3.09 -14.61
CA LYS A 199 2.99 4.43 -14.66
C LYS A 199 2.23 5.47 -13.83
N ASP A 200 0.91 5.33 -13.77
CA ASP A 200 -0.02 6.27 -13.17
C ASP A 200 -0.85 5.54 -12.11
N TRP A 201 -0.15 4.94 -11.13
CA TRP A 201 -0.76 4.02 -10.18
C TRP A 201 -1.88 4.68 -9.36
N MET A 202 -1.79 5.99 -9.11
CA MET A 202 -2.82 6.75 -8.38
C MET A 202 -4.19 6.71 -9.11
N ASP A 203 -4.23 6.59 -10.43
CA ASP A 203 -5.46 6.58 -11.22
C ASP A 203 -6.15 5.20 -11.22
N GLY A 204 -5.40 4.12 -10.99
CA GLY A 204 -5.96 2.78 -10.84
C GLY A 204 -6.65 2.53 -9.48
N THR A 205 -6.48 3.44 -8.52
CA THR A 205 -6.91 3.31 -7.12
C THR A 205 -8.40 2.97 -6.96
N THR A 206 -9.28 3.75 -7.60
CA THR A 206 -10.74 3.61 -7.45
C THR A 206 -11.25 2.31 -8.08
N ARG A 207 -10.61 1.87 -9.18
CA ARG A 207 -10.87 0.59 -9.85
C ARG A 207 -10.48 -0.59 -8.97
N PHE A 208 -9.36 -0.48 -8.24
CA PHE A 208 -8.96 -1.53 -7.31
C PHE A 208 -9.90 -1.62 -6.11
N ALA A 209 -10.32 -0.46 -5.56
CA ALA A 209 -11.31 -0.43 -4.48
C ALA A 209 -12.65 -1.07 -4.89
N THR A 210 -13.16 -0.73 -6.08
CA THR A 210 -14.41 -1.30 -6.58
C THR A 210 -14.32 -2.80 -6.87
N LEU A 211 -13.15 -3.31 -7.30
CA LEU A 211 -12.89 -4.74 -7.43
C LEU A 211 -12.96 -5.47 -6.09
N LEU A 212 -12.44 -4.84 -5.02
CA LEU A 212 -12.45 -5.43 -3.67
C LEU A 212 -13.77 -5.24 -2.92
N LEU A 213 -14.61 -4.30 -3.34
CA LEU A 213 -15.83 -3.91 -2.62
C LEU A 213 -16.76 -5.11 -2.28
N PRO A 214 -17.07 -6.03 -3.20
CA PRO A 214 -17.92 -7.18 -2.88
C PRO A 214 -17.31 -8.07 -1.78
N TYR A 215 -16.00 -8.24 -1.81
CA TYR A 215 -15.26 -9.07 -0.86
C TYR A 215 -15.15 -8.42 0.53
N LEU A 216 -15.11 -7.08 0.59
CA LEU A 216 -15.16 -6.32 1.84
C LEU A 216 -16.54 -6.39 2.50
N VAL A 217 -17.62 -6.32 1.71
CA VAL A 217 -19.00 -6.46 2.23
C VAL A 217 -19.23 -7.85 2.81
N GLU A 218 -18.77 -8.90 2.14
CA GLU A 218 -18.92 -10.29 2.59
C GLU A 218 -18.00 -10.65 3.76
N GLY A 219 -16.89 -9.91 3.93
CA GLY A 219 -15.76 -10.24 4.82
C GLY A 219 -15.67 -9.38 6.08
N GLN A 220 -16.79 -8.94 6.66
CA GLN A 220 -16.81 -8.03 7.82
C GLN A 220 -16.00 -8.51 9.04
N GLU A 221 -15.63 -9.79 9.11
CA GLU A 221 -14.67 -10.30 10.09
C GLU A 221 -13.23 -10.08 9.58
N THR A 222 -12.67 -8.91 9.88
CA THR A 222 -11.29 -8.58 9.50
C THR A 222 -10.33 -9.42 10.35
N SER A 223 -9.95 -10.57 9.81
CA SER A 223 -9.15 -11.60 10.45
C SER A 223 -7.74 -11.11 10.82
N ALA A 224 -7.16 -11.71 11.85
CA ALA A 224 -5.74 -11.58 12.21
C ALA A 224 -4.76 -11.99 11.09
N GLU A 225 -5.27 -12.48 9.95
CA GLU A 225 -4.50 -12.93 8.79
C GLU A 225 -3.82 -11.75 8.09
N PHE A 226 -4.45 -10.57 8.10
CA PHE A 226 -3.89 -9.36 7.51
C PHE A 226 -2.91 -8.62 8.42
N GLN A 227 -3.06 -8.77 9.75
CA GLN A 227 -2.22 -8.08 10.73
C GLN A 227 -0.72 -8.41 10.61
N ARG A 228 -0.36 -9.54 9.99
CA ARG A 228 1.04 -9.93 9.81
C ARG A 228 1.76 -9.30 8.63
N MET A 229 1.05 -8.58 7.76
CA MET A 229 1.58 -8.04 6.49
C MET A 229 1.29 -6.54 6.32
N PHE A 230 0.67 -5.88 7.30
CA PHE A 230 0.33 -4.47 7.19
C PHE A 230 1.51 -3.58 7.56
N ASP A 231 2.42 -3.42 6.61
CA ASP A 231 3.66 -2.67 6.84
C ASP A 231 3.44 -1.14 6.69
N THR A 232 2.27 -0.71 6.17
CA THR A 232 1.95 0.72 5.98
C THR A 232 0.80 1.29 6.81
N ARG A 233 0.18 0.50 7.70
CA ARG A 233 -1.03 0.95 8.44
C ARG A 233 -0.79 2.22 9.25
N ASP A 234 0.36 2.31 9.92
CA ASP A 234 0.77 3.45 10.73
C ASP A 234 1.97 4.19 10.09
N ALA A 235 2.24 3.96 8.80
CA ALA A 235 3.45 4.48 8.17
C ALA A 235 3.49 6.01 8.09
N ALA A 236 2.35 6.70 8.08
CA ALA A 236 2.31 8.16 8.14
C ALA A 236 2.20 8.71 9.58
N GLU A 237 2.36 7.88 10.62
CA GLU A 237 2.39 8.36 12.00
C GLU A 237 3.48 9.43 12.18
N GLY A 238 3.10 10.57 12.78
CA GLY A 238 3.98 11.72 12.96
C GLY A 238 4.26 12.55 11.69
N CYS A 239 3.73 12.17 10.53
CA CYS A 239 3.87 12.96 9.31
C CYS A 239 2.96 14.21 9.34
N GLU A 240 3.45 15.28 8.73
CA GLU A 240 2.67 16.48 8.44
C GLU A 240 2.46 16.67 6.93
N PRO A 241 1.64 15.82 6.25
CA PRO A 241 1.31 16.04 4.84
C PRO A 241 0.60 17.38 4.61
N SER A 242 1.16 18.24 3.77
CA SER A 242 0.56 19.53 3.42
C SER A 242 -0.28 19.45 2.15
N GLY A 243 -1.22 20.39 1.98
CA GLY A 243 -1.97 20.54 0.72
C GLY A 243 -3.17 19.59 0.58
N GLY A 244 -3.48 18.80 1.61
CA GLY A 244 -4.64 17.88 1.63
C GLY A 244 -6.00 18.57 1.78
N GLN A 245 -6.09 19.88 1.58
CA GLN A 245 -7.33 20.64 1.79
C GLN A 245 -8.20 20.74 0.55
N GLN A 246 -7.57 20.80 -0.62
CA GLN A 246 -8.26 20.89 -1.91
C GLN A 246 -8.63 19.49 -2.36
N ILE A 247 -9.90 19.31 -2.75
CA ILE A 247 -10.32 18.07 -3.40
C ILE A 247 -9.68 18.04 -4.79
N GLU A 248 -8.88 17.03 -5.08
CA GLU A 248 -8.25 16.89 -6.39
C GLU A 248 -9.26 16.37 -7.42
N PRO A 249 -9.16 16.75 -8.70
CA PRO A 249 -10.08 16.29 -9.74
C PRO A 249 -10.20 14.76 -9.80
N GLY A 250 -9.10 14.03 -9.62
CA GLY A 250 -9.08 12.56 -9.64
C GLY A 250 -9.84 11.91 -8.48
N GLU A 251 -10.20 12.65 -7.43
CA GLU A 251 -11.08 12.15 -6.36
C GLU A 251 -12.55 12.26 -6.72
N LEU A 252 -12.91 13.21 -7.59
CA LEU A 252 -14.29 13.43 -8.03
C LEU A 252 -14.68 12.50 -9.18
N GLU A 253 -13.74 11.73 -9.71
CA GLU A 253 -14.03 10.70 -10.72
C GLU A 253 -14.96 9.63 -10.15
N GLU A 254 -15.98 9.27 -10.93
CA GLU A 254 -16.90 8.20 -10.56
C GLU A 254 -16.14 6.87 -10.46
N PRO A 255 -16.26 6.13 -9.33
CA PRO A 255 -15.62 4.83 -9.19
C PRO A 255 -16.19 3.85 -10.21
N ILE A 256 -15.37 3.41 -11.17
CA ILE A 256 -15.74 2.39 -12.16
C ILE A 256 -15.12 1.04 -11.81
N HIS A 257 -15.90 -0.03 -11.96
CA HIS A 257 -15.37 -1.39 -11.82
C HIS A 257 -14.38 -1.69 -12.96
N PRO A 258 -13.26 -2.42 -12.73
CA PRO A 258 -12.25 -2.70 -13.76
C PRO A 258 -12.79 -3.35 -15.04
N VAL A 259 -13.89 -4.10 -14.95
CA VAL A 259 -14.56 -4.70 -16.12
C VAL A 259 -15.12 -3.65 -17.09
N HIS A 260 -15.51 -2.49 -16.57
CA HIS A 260 -16.05 -1.36 -17.35
C HIS A 260 -14.95 -0.39 -17.78
N ASP A 261 -13.73 -0.55 -17.27
CA ASP A 261 -12.58 0.20 -17.74
C ASP A 261 -12.07 -0.40 -19.05
N ARG A 262 -12.17 0.37 -20.13
CA ARG A 262 -11.76 -0.04 -21.49
C ARG A 262 -10.27 -0.35 -21.58
N ARG A 263 -9.42 0.35 -20.81
CA ARG A 263 -7.96 0.10 -20.80
C ARG A 263 -7.65 -1.28 -20.22
N ILE A 264 -8.50 -1.75 -19.31
CA ILE A 264 -8.37 -3.06 -18.66
C ILE A 264 -9.12 -4.13 -19.45
N SER A 265 -10.38 -3.95 -19.78
CA SER A 265 -11.19 -4.99 -20.43
C SER A 265 -10.82 -5.25 -21.89
N GLY A 266 -10.24 -4.26 -22.59
CA GLY A 266 -9.92 -4.38 -24.01
C GLY A 266 -11.14 -4.44 -24.93
N LEU A 267 -12.30 -3.97 -24.46
CA LEU A 267 -13.51 -3.84 -25.27
C LEU A 267 -13.35 -2.62 -26.20
N ASP A 268 -13.09 -2.89 -27.47
CA ASP A 268 -13.00 -1.90 -28.55
C ASP A 268 -14.38 -1.33 -28.89
N GLU A 269 -14.75 -0.24 -28.22
CA GLU A 269 -15.65 0.75 -28.81
C GLU A 269 -14.96 2.11 -28.79
N THR A 270 -15.11 2.84 -29.90
CA THR A 270 -14.58 4.19 -30.14
C THR A 270 -14.56 5.02 -28.86
N PRO A 271 -13.43 5.66 -28.50
CA PRO A 271 -13.33 6.42 -27.26
C PRO A 271 -14.43 7.49 -27.24
N PRO A 272 -15.17 7.67 -26.14
CA PRO A 272 -15.96 8.88 -25.99
C PRO A 272 -14.96 10.03 -26.04
N ALA A 273 -15.32 11.12 -26.72
CA ALA A 273 -14.52 12.34 -26.66
C ALA A 273 -14.21 12.67 -25.19
N GLU A 274 -12.95 12.95 -24.88
CA GLU A 274 -12.56 13.50 -23.58
C GLU A 274 -13.51 14.67 -23.29
N LYS A 275 -14.42 14.47 -22.33
CA LYS A 275 -15.16 15.61 -21.80
C LYS A 275 -14.10 16.50 -21.16
N PRO A 276 -14.09 17.82 -21.46
CA PRO A 276 -13.25 18.73 -20.70
C PRO A 276 -13.54 18.46 -19.22
N ALA A 277 -12.50 18.14 -18.45
CA ALA A 277 -12.63 18.14 -17.01
C ALA A 277 -13.13 19.54 -16.65
N ASP A 278 -14.38 19.63 -16.22
CA ASP A 278 -14.91 20.88 -15.70
C ASP A 278 -14.05 21.13 -14.46
N GLN A 279 -13.10 22.06 -14.58
CA GLN A 279 -12.19 22.41 -13.51
C GLN A 279 -13.05 23.07 -12.43
N GLN A 280 -13.67 22.28 -11.56
CA GLN A 280 -14.19 22.73 -10.28
C GLN A 280 -13.00 23.05 -9.39
N THR A 281 -12.27 24.09 -9.76
CA THR A 281 -11.27 24.72 -8.90
C THR A 281 -12.01 25.35 -7.72
N GLY A 282 -11.68 24.93 -6.50
CA GLY A 282 -12.08 25.66 -5.30
C GLY A 282 -12.99 24.91 -4.32
N GLN A 283 -13.31 23.62 -4.55
CA GLN A 283 -13.93 22.83 -3.48
C GLN A 283 -12.85 22.43 -2.46
N THR A 284 -12.99 22.95 -1.25
CA THR A 284 -12.20 22.56 -0.09
C THR A 284 -12.95 21.48 0.67
N ARG A 285 -12.23 20.45 1.14
CA ARG A 285 -12.76 19.48 2.10
C ARG A 285 -13.21 20.17 3.37
N GLU A 286 -14.19 19.60 4.04
CA GLU A 286 -14.54 20.03 5.40
C GLU A 286 -13.45 19.58 6.41
N PRO A 287 -13.26 20.29 7.53
CA PRO A 287 -12.27 19.92 8.56
C PRO A 287 -12.43 18.47 9.04
N TYR A 288 -13.68 17.99 9.13
CA TYR A 288 -13.97 16.61 9.51
C TYR A 288 -13.43 15.60 8.49
N GLU A 289 -13.72 15.78 7.20
CA GLU A 289 -13.23 14.90 6.14
C GLU A 289 -11.70 14.89 6.09
N TYR A 290 -11.07 16.06 6.19
CA TYR A 290 -9.62 16.21 6.30
C TYR A 290 -9.04 15.43 7.48
N GLY A 291 -9.66 15.57 8.67
CA GLY A 291 -9.27 14.86 9.88
C GLY A 291 -9.38 13.35 9.76
N GLU A 292 -10.46 12.84 9.17
CA GLU A 292 -10.68 11.41 8.99
C GLU A 292 -9.67 10.77 8.03
N ILE A 293 -9.23 11.49 6.99
CA ILE A 293 -8.15 11.03 6.10
C ILE A 293 -6.81 11.04 6.84
N LEU A 294 -6.50 12.08 7.62
CA LEU A 294 -5.29 12.12 8.44
C LEU A 294 -5.24 10.95 9.43
N LYS A 295 -6.32 10.69 10.18
CA LYS A 295 -6.41 9.56 11.09
C LYS A 295 -6.24 8.23 10.35
N ALA A 296 -6.85 8.08 9.18
CA ALA A 296 -6.71 6.88 8.35
C ALA A 296 -5.27 6.66 7.84
N SER A 297 -4.45 7.72 7.76
CA SER A 297 -3.03 7.61 7.42
C SER A 297 -2.12 7.25 8.60
N GLY A 298 -2.69 7.09 9.80
CA GLY A 298 -1.94 6.79 11.03
C GLY A 298 -1.51 8.03 11.82
N VAL A 299 -1.89 9.24 11.38
CA VAL A 299 -1.54 10.48 12.08
C VAL A 299 -2.37 10.59 13.36
N LYS A 300 -1.69 10.61 14.52
CA LYS A 300 -2.29 10.75 15.85
C LYS A 300 -2.40 12.22 16.25
N LEU A 301 -3.47 12.88 15.83
CA LEU A 301 -3.81 14.25 16.23
C LEU A 301 -5.18 14.27 16.91
N SER A 302 -5.31 15.11 17.93
CA SER A 302 -6.60 15.49 18.51
C SER A 302 -7.46 16.28 17.51
N GLU A 303 -8.76 16.34 17.76
CA GLU A 303 -9.69 17.12 16.91
C GLU A 303 -9.32 18.61 16.88
N GLU A 304 -8.84 19.14 18.00
CA GLU A 304 -8.35 20.52 18.10
C GLU A 304 -7.12 20.74 17.21
N GLU A 305 -6.13 19.85 17.26
CA GLU A 305 -4.92 19.94 16.44
C GLU A 305 -5.23 19.81 14.94
N ILE A 306 -6.16 18.91 14.57
CA ILE A 306 -6.65 18.77 13.20
C ILE A 306 -7.28 20.08 12.72
N ALA A 307 -8.15 20.69 13.53
CA ALA A 307 -8.80 21.94 13.18
C ALA A 307 -7.79 23.10 13.05
N ILE A 308 -6.88 23.25 14.01
CA ILE A 308 -5.80 24.24 13.96
C ILE A 308 -5.00 24.08 12.68
N ARG A 309 -4.60 22.86 12.36
CA ARG A 309 -3.81 22.55 11.17
C ARG A 309 -4.58 22.89 9.91
N TYR A 310 -5.81 22.44 9.79
CA TYR A 310 -6.68 22.74 8.65
C TYR A 310 -6.81 24.26 8.43
N TYR A 311 -7.14 25.04 9.45
CA TYR A 311 -7.27 26.48 9.28
C TYR A 311 -5.93 27.19 9.05
N ARG A 312 -4.82 26.66 9.59
CA ARG A 312 -3.47 27.16 9.32
C ARG A 312 -3.10 27.01 7.84
N GLU A 313 -3.27 25.83 7.24
CA GLU A 313 -2.94 25.69 5.81
C GLU A 313 -3.94 26.44 4.91
N ARG A 314 -5.19 26.68 5.34
CA ARG A 314 -6.13 27.56 4.62
C ARG A 314 -5.68 29.01 4.64
N ALA A 315 -5.08 29.46 5.74
CA ALA A 315 -4.61 30.81 5.89
C ALA A 315 -3.29 31.08 5.15
N LEU A 316 -2.44 30.05 4.94
CA LEU A 316 -1.11 30.18 4.33
C LEU A 316 -1.07 31.02 3.04
N PRO A 317 -1.95 30.80 2.03
CA PRO A 317 -1.96 31.61 0.81
C PRO A 317 -2.34 33.08 1.02
N HIS A 318 -2.98 33.40 2.14
CA HIS A 318 -3.43 34.75 2.49
C HIS A 318 -2.45 35.48 3.43
N LEU A 319 -1.41 34.80 3.91
CA LEU A 319 -0.36 35.44 4.69
C LEU A 319 0.54 36.26 3.77
N ILE A 320 0.78 37.53 4.14
CA ILE A 320 1.74 38.38 3.45
C ILE A 320 3.12 37.76 3.62
N SER A 321 3.81 37.45 2.51
CA SER A 321 5.21 37.05 2.56
C SER A 321 6.04 38.19 3.15
N PHE A 322 6.63 37.98 4.33
CA PHE A 322 7.57 38.95 4.88
C PHE A 322 8.84 38.96 4.01
N PRO A 323 9.41 40.15 3.72
CA PRO A 323 10.59 40.31 2.86
C PRO A 323 11.86 39.71 3.44
#